data_AF-A0A2A2DCE1-F1
#
_entry.id   AF-A0A2A2DCE1-F1
#
_cell.length_a   1.000
_cell.length_b   1.000
_cell.length_c   1.000
_cell.angle_alpha   90.00
_cell.angle_beta   90.00
_cell.angle_gamma   90.00
#
_symmetry.space_group_name_H-M   'P 1'
#
loop_
_entity.id
_entity.type
_entity.pdbx_description
1 polymer ?
#
loop_
_entity_poly.entity_id
_entity_poly.type
_entity_poly.pdbx_seq_one_letter_code
_entity_poly.pdbx_strand_id
1 'polypeptide(L)'
;MEYNGWADEGFGAVADAFGRNFTDHGDLGAAVTVFVDGRKVVDLWGGTADERTGRPWERDTAVPVMSAAKGIVAVCAHLLAQEGRLDLDAPIADHWPEFARHGKERITPRMVLAHRAGLPVIDRPLTFEEVLAWTPVVRALEEQAPYWEPGTAHEYHGHTMGWLIGELIRRITGLTPGAYFRAAVADELKLTTWIGVPEAELPGLARLAEAPGTYPDLPADSLFARILTMDGALAFPGLDDPRGRNSPALLAAEIPATGAVSSARGLATLYAAAATGVDGA
;
A
#
# COMPACT_ATOMS: atom_id res chain seq x y z
N MET A 1 5.34 22.50 -19.03
CA MET A 1 3.95 22.02 -18.99
C MET A 1 3.20 22.84 -17.95
N GLU A 2 1.93 23.19 -18.16
CA GLU A 2 1.14 23.85 -17.11
C GLU A 2 0.76 22.84 -16.03
N TYR A 3 1.07 23.17 -14.78
CA TYR A 3 0.59 22.49 -13.59
C TYR A 3 -0.19 23.50 -12.72
N ASN A 4 -1.01 22.97 -11.83
CA ASN A 4 -1.85 23.75 -10.93
C ASN A 4 -1.35 23.65 -9.49
N GLY A 5 -1.86 24.55 -8.64
CA GLY A 5 -1.58 24.55 -7.21
C GLY A 5 -0.66 25.68 -6.78
N TRP A 6 -0.02 25.50 -5.62
CA TRP A 6 0.84 26.53 -5.03
C TRP A 6 1.96 25.90 -4.20
N ALA A 7 3.01 26.70 -3.99
CA ALA A 7 4.08 26.45 -3.02
C ALA A 7 4.32 27.75 -2.26
N ASP A 8 4.49 27.65 -0.94
CA ASP A 8 4.82 28.79 -0.10
C ASP A 8 6.17 29.42 -0.46
N GLU A 9 6.37 30.65 -0.01
CA GLU A 9 7.69 31.28 -0.01
C GLU A 9 8.73 30.38 0.66
N GLY A 10 9.90 30.22 0.02
CA GLY A 10 10.95 29.29 0.45
C GLY A 10 10.82 27.87 -0.11
N PHE A 11 9.66 27.47 -0.65
CA PHE A 11 9.43 26.15 -1.24
C PHE A 11 9.33 26.15 -2.77
N GLY A 12 9.64 27.27 -3.43
CA GLY A 12 9.60 27.41 -4.90
C GLY A 12 10.44 26.37 -5.65
N ALA A 13 11.55 25.91 -5.07
CA ALA A 13 12.38 24.86 -5.67
C ALA A 13 11.63 23.52 -5.86
N VAL A 14 10.62 23.23 -5.02
CA VAL A 14 9.75 22.06 -5.19
C VAL A 14 8.87 22.24 -6.42
N ALA A 15 8.30 23.43 -6.62
CA ALA A 15 7.48 23.74 -7.79
C ALA A 15 8.31 23.70 -9.09
N ASP A 16 9.54 24.21 -9.05
CA ASP A 16 10.47 24.13 -10.19
C ASP A 16 10.82 22.67 -10.52
N ALA A 17 11.11 21.84 -9.51
CA ALA A 17 11.41 20.42 -9.69
C ALA A 17 10.19 19.65 -10.24
N PHE A 18 9.00 19.93 -9.70
CA PHE A 18 7.75 19.34 -10.17
C PHE A 18 7.49 19.69 -11.64
N GLY A 19 7.70 20.95 -12.04
CA GLY A 19 7.60 21.36 -13.44
C GLY A 19 8.59 20.65 -14.35
N ARG A 20 9.84 20.46 -13.90
CA ARG A 20 10.88 19.75 -14.66
C ARG A 20 10.58 18.28 -14.87
N ASN A 21 9.89 17.60 -13.94
CA ASN A 21 9.51 16.21 -14.16
C ASN A 21 8.71 16.02 -15.47
N PHE A 22 7.83 16.96 -15.79
CA PHE A 22 7.07 16.91 -17.04
C PHE A 22 7.91 17.26 -18.28
N THR A 23 8.80 18.26 -18.19
CA THR A 23 9.55 18.73 -19.36
C THR A 23 10.79 17.90 -19.67
N ASP A 24 11.43 17.36 -18.63
CA ASP A 24 12.77 16.76 -18.70
C ASP A 24 12.71 15.24 -18.46
N HIS A 25 11.69 14.74 -17.77
CA HIS A 25 11.57 13.31 -17.39
C HIS A 25 10.35 12.60 -17.99
N GLY A 26 9.44 13.35 -18.62
CA GLY A 26 8.30 12.79 -19.35
C GLY A 26 7.19 12.24 -18.46
N ASP A 27 7.04 12.76 -17.24
CA ASP A 27 5.91 12.39 -16.36
C ASP A 27 4.58 12.60 -17.10
N LEU A 28 3.73 11.56 -17.10
CA LEU A 28 2.40 11.61 -17.71
C LEU A 28 1.45 12.49 -16.89
N GLY A 29 1.41 12.26 -15.58
CA GLY A 29 0.56 12.94 -14.62
C GLY A 29 1.04 12.67 -13.21
N ALA A 30 1.02 13.70 -12.36
CA ALA A 30 1.56 13.62 -11.01
C ALA A 30 0.93 14.65 -10.07
N ALA A 31 1.14 14.46 -8.77
CA ALA A 31 0.86 15.43 -7.73
C ALA A 31 1.89 15.34 -6.61
N VAL A 32 2.14 16.45 -5.93
CA VAL A 32 2.98 16.52 -4.73
C VAL A 32 2.31 17.38 -3.66
N THR A 33 2.30 16.88 -2.42
CA THR A 33 1.84 17.63 -1.25
C THR A 33 2.89 17.51 -0.16
N VAL A 34 3.28 18.63 0.45
CA VAL A 34 4.30 18.67 1.50
C VAL A 34 3.75 19.38 2.73
N PHE A 35 4.05 18.81 3.90
CA PHE A 35 3.76 19.40 5.20
C PHE A 35 5.07 19.67 5.95
N VAL A 36 5.09 20.76 6.72
CA VAL A 36 6.15 21.10 7.68
C VAL A 36 5.46 21.49 8.98
N ASP A 37 5.79 20.80 10.07
CA ASP A 37 5.22 21.00 11.40
C ASP A 37 3.68 21.06 11.38
N GLY A 38 3.06 20.07 10.73
CA GLY A 38 1.61 19.96 10.60
C GLY A 38 0.93 20.96 9.66
N ARG A 39 1.68 21.90 9.08
CA ARG A 39 1.17 22.89 8.12
C ARG A 39 1.51 22.50 6.69
N LYS A 40 0.51 22.52 5.80
CA LYS A 40 0.73 22.30 4.37
C LYS A 40 1.47 23.49 3.76
N VAL A 41 2.57 23.22 3.05
CA VAL A 41 3.45 24.23 2.46
C VAL A 41 3.61 24.12 0.94
N VAL A 42 3.31 22.95 0.38
CA VAL A 42 3.27 22.72 -1.07
C VAL A 42 2.06 21.87 -1.39
N ASP A 43 1.38 22.22 -2.47
CA ASP A 43 0.23 21.49 -2.97
C ASP A 43 0.10 21.67 -4.49
N LEU A 44 0.69 20.77 -5.28
CA LEU A 44 0.80 20.87 -6.75
C LEU A 44 0.28 19.61 -7.44
N TRP A 45 -0.30 19.77 -8.63
CA TRP A 45 -0.76 18.66 -9.47
C TRP A 45 -0.83 19.05 -10.94
N GLY A 46 -0.70 18.09 -11.85
CA GLY A 46 -0.76 18.36 -13.28
C GLY A 46 -0.55 17.13 -14.15
N GLY A 47 -0.70 17.34 -15.46
CA GLY A 47 -0.61 16.28 -16.47
C GLY A 47 -1.93 15.54 -16.68
N THR A 48 -1.84 14.24 -16.99
CA THR A 48 -2.93 13.39 -17.46
C THR A 48 -3.16 12.24 -16.48
N ALA A 49 -4.40 12.07 -16.02
CA ALA A 49 -4.80 10.97 -15.12
C ALA A 49 -5.07 9.66 -15.88
N ASP A 50 -5.50 9.74 -17.13
CA ASP A 50 -5.80 8.59 -17.97
C ASP A 50 -5.41 8.88 -19.42
N GLU A 51 -4.30 8.30 -19.87
CA GLU A 51 -3.77 8.47 -21.23
C GLU A 51 -4.79 8.05 -22.30
N ARG A 52 -5.63 7.07 -21.99
CA ARG A 52 -6.59 6.48 -22.93
C ARG A 52 -7.73 7.43 -23.27
N THR A 53 -8.08 8.30 -22.32
CA THR A 53 -9.16 9.28 -22.47
C THR A 53 -8.65 10.72 -22.58
N GLY A 54 -7.37 10.96 -22.27
CA GLY A 54 -6.79 12.30 -22.15
C GLY A 54 -7.33 13.08 -20.96
N ARG A 55 -7.96 12.42 -19.99
CA ARG A 55 -8.55 13.08 -18.82
C ARG A 55 -7.44 13.77 -18.01
N PRO A 56 -7.56 15.06 -17.70
CA PRO A 56 -6.53 15.78 -16.96
C PRO A 56 -6.40 15.24 -15.54
N TRP A 57 -5.20 15.35 -14.99
CA TRP A 57 -4.98 15.18 -13.56
C TRP A 57 -5.59 16.36 -12.81
N GLU A 58 -6.52 16.08 -11.91
CA GLU A 58 -7.21 17.07 -11.08
C GLU A 58 -6.66 17.09 -9.66
N ARG A 59 -7.13 18.04 -8.87
CA ARG A 59 -6.70 18.25 -7.50
C ARG A 59 -6.66 16.94 -6.73
N ASP A 60 -7.80 16.27 -6.58
CA ASP A 60 -7.93 15.09 -5.73
C ASP A 60 -7.86 13.77 -6.50
N THR A 61 -7.29 13.78 -7.70
CA THR A 61 -7.02 12.54 -8.46
C THR A 61 -6.18 11.59 -7.62
N ALA A 62 -6.72 10.38 -7.42
CA ALA A 62 -6.06 9.31 -6.71
C ALA A 62 -5.58 8.23 -7.68
N VAL A 63 -4.45 7.61 -7.35
CA VAL A 63 -3.76 6.61 -8.17
C VAL A 63 -3.38 5.41 -7.30
N PRO A 64 -3.24 4.19 -7.86
CA PRO A 64 -2.62 3.09 -7.12
C PRO A 64 -1.21 3.47 -6.64
N VAL A 65 -1.00 3.45 -5.32
CA VAL A 65 0.27 3.87 -4.70
C VAL A 65 1.19 2.70 -4.33
N MET A 66 0.83 1.49 -4.77
CA MET A 66 1.66 0.30 -4.68
C MET A 66 2.16 0.07 -3.24
N SER A 67 3.46 -0.12 -3.04
CA SER A 67 4.03 -0.45 -1.74
C SER A 67 3.91 0.66 -0.68
N ALA A 68 3.52 1.89 -1.05
CA ALA A 68 3.18 2.92 -0.06
C ALA A 68 2.02 2.48 0.85
N ALA A 69 1.18 1.53 0.39
CA ALA A 69 0.14 0.89 1.17
C ALA A 69 0.65 0.29 2.50
N LYS A 70 1.90 -0.20 2.53
CA LYS A 70 2.50 -0.77 3.75
C LYS A 70 2.60 0.25 4.87
N GLY A 71 2.88 1.52 4.55
CA GLY A 71 2.91 2.59 5.53
C GLY A 71 1.53 2.84 6.14
N ILE A 72 0.47 2.78 5.33
CA ILE A 72 -0.92 2.91 5.79
C ILE A 72 -1.26 1.79 6.80
N VAL A 73 -0.95 0.55 6.46
CA VAL A 73 -1.18 -0.61 7.32
C VAL A 73 -0.31 -0.56 8.59
N ALA A 74 0.92 -0.08 8.48
CA ALA A 74 1.81 0.10 9.63
C ALA A 74 1.24 1.15 10.60
N VAL A 75 0.70 2.27 10.10
CA VAL A 75 0.01 3.25 10.95
C VAL A 75 -1.16 2.60 11.70
N CYS A 76 -1.98 1.79 11.04
CA CYS A 76 -3.06 1.05 11.71
C CYS A 76 -2.55 0.13 12.83
N ALA A 77 -1.45 -0.61 12.60
CA ALA A 77 -0.86 -1.46 13.62
C ALA A 77 -0.31 -0.65 14.80
N HIS A 78 0.34 0.48 14.53
CA HIS A 78 0.86 1.38 15.56
C HIS A 78 -0.24 2.07 16.37
N LEU A 79 -1.38 2.41 15.75
CA LEU A 79 -2.56 2.91 16.46
C LEU A 79 -3.13 1.87 17.43
N LEU A 80 -3.31 0.62 16.98
CA LEU A 80 -3.71 -0.47 17.87
C LEU A 80 -2.72 -0.68 19.03
N ALA A 81 -1.42 -0.50 18.77
CA ALA A 81 -0.41 -0.59 19.82
C ALA A 81 -0.47 0.59 20.80
N GLN A 82 -0.69 1.81 20.30
CA GLN A 82 -0.91 2.99 21.13
C GLN A 82 -2.16 2.85 22.02
N GLU A 83 -3.21 2.20 21.50
CA GLU A 83 -4.44 1.86 22.25
C GLU A 83 -4.24 0.71 23.26
N GLY A 84 -3.06 0.07 23.31
CA GLY A 84 -2.79 -1.09 24.15
C GLY A 84 -3.50 -2.38 23.72
N ARG A 85 -4.00 -2.43 22.47
CA ARG A 85 -4.75 -3.56 21.91
C ARG A 85 -3.87 -4.52 21.08
N LEU A 86 -2.66 -4.09 20.74
CA LEU A 86 -1.64 -4.88 20.06
C LEU A 86 -0.29 -4.67 20.75
N ASP A 87 0.34 -5.72 21.26
CA ASP A 87 1.75 -5.66 21.65
C ASP A 87 2.62 -6.07 20.46
N LEU A 88 3.50 -5.17 20.01
CA LEU A 88 4.38 -5.40 18.87
C LEU A 88 5.48 -6.44 19.14
N ASP A 89 5.77 -6.71 20.41
CA ASP A 89 6.79 -7.64 20.88
C ASP A 89 6.21 -8.95 21.42
N ALA A 90 4.88 -9.02 21.58
CA ALA A 90 4.18 -10.28 21.87
C ALA A 90 4.02 -11.14 20.60
N PRO A 91 3.89 -12.47 20.75
CA PRO A 91 3.61 -13.35 19.62
C PRO A 91 2.30 -12.99 18.90
N ILE A 92 2.31 -13.06 17.56
CA ILE A 92 1.09 -12.97 16.74
C ILE A 92 0.05 -14.02 17.16
N ALA A 93 0.53 -15.16 17.66
CA ALA A 93 -0.26 -16.27 18.16
C ALA A 93 -1.27 -15.88 19.27
N ASP A 94 -1.01 -14.82 20.03
CA ASP A 94 -1.89 -14.36 21.11
C ASP A 94 -3.24 -13.87 20.58
N HIS A 95 -3.26 -13.35 19.35
CA HIS A 95 -4.48 -12.97 18.64
C HIS A 95 -4.88 -14.00 17.58
N TRP A 96 -3.91 -14.72 17.01
CA TRP A 96 -4.10 -15.67 15.91
C TRP A 96 -3.49 -17.04 16.23
N PRO A 97 -4.16 -17.87 17.07
CA PRO A 97 -3.60 -19.15 17.52
C PRO A 97 -3.29 -20.14 16.39
N GLU A 98 -4.07 -20.13 15.31
CA GLU A 98 -3.84 -20.99 14.15
C GLU A 98 -2.52 -20.70 13.44
N PHE A 99 -1.98 -19.49 13.59
CA PHE A 99 -0.67 -19.11 13.04
C PHE A 99 0.49 -19.76 13.79
N ALA A 100 0.33 -20.22 15.02
CA ALA A 100 1.39 -20.76 15.88
C ALA A 100 1.88 -22.16 15.48
N ARG A 101 1.75 -22.55 14.21
CA ARG A 101 2.15 -23.86 13.70
C ARG A 101 3.48 -23.76 12.96
N HIS A 102 4.17 -24.88 12.79
CA HIS A 102 5.33 -25.00 11.90
C HIS A 102 6.47 -24.02 12.23
N GLY A 103 6.77 -23.80 13.52
CA GLY A 103 7.90 -22.96 13.95
C GLY A 103 7.61 -21.46 13.99
N LYS A 104 6.34 -21.05 13.96
CA LYS A 104 5.89 -19.65 13.93
C LYS A 104 5.47 -19.09 15.30
N GLU A 105 5.59 -19.88 16.36
CA GLU A 105 5.10 -19.59 17.72
C GLU A 105 5.68 -18.31 18.32
N ARG A 106 6.86 -17.89 17.84
CA ARG A 106 7.60 -16.72 18.36
C ARG A 106 7.61 -15.52 17.41
N ILE A 107 6.91 -15.59 16.28
CA ILE A 107 6.84 -14.46 15.35
C ILE A 107 6.00 -13.35 15.99
N THR A 108 6.54 -12.14 16.01
CA THR A 108 5.87 -10.95 16.54
C THR A 108 5.44 -10.00 15.42
N PRO A 109 4.48 -9.08 15.67
CA PRO A 109 4.13 -8.03 14.71
C PRO A 109 5.35 -7.18 14.31
N ARG A 110 6.27 -6.87 15.24
CA ARG A 110 7.52 -6.16 14.93
C ARG A 110 8.37 -6.92 13.92
N MET A 111 8.46 -8.25 14.01
CA MET A 111 9.20 -9.05 13.03
C MET A 111 8.55 -8.96 11.65
N VAL A 112 7.22 -8.97 11.57
CA VAL A 112 6.49 -8.83 10.29
C VAL A 112 6.71 -7.45 9.68
N LEU A 113 6.53 -6.38 10.47
CA LEU A 113 6.76 -4.99 10.02
C LEU A 113 8.21 -4.76 9.55
N ALA A 114 9.17 -5.49 10.14
CA ALA A 114 10.57 -5.44 9.78
C ALA A 114 11.00 -6.48 8.72
N HIS A 115 10.05 -7.19 8.09
CA HIS A 115 10.34 -8.20 7.06
C HIS A 115 11.23 -9.38 7.53
N ARG A 116 11.11 -9.77 8.80
CA ARG A 116 11.92 -10.82 9.45
C ARG A 116 11.16 -12.09 9.81
N ALA A 117 9.90 -12.21 9.36
CA ALA A 117 9.04 -13.34 9.71
C ALA A 117 9.29 -14.62 8.89
N GLY A 118 10.14 -14.60 7.85
CA GLY A 118 10.42 -15.80 7.05
C GLY A 118 9.35 -16.21 6.04
N LEU A 119 8.44 -15.31 5.68
CA LEU A 119 7.26 -15.59 4.84
C LEU A 119 7.13 -14.64 3.63
N PRO A 120 8.18 -14.40 2.83
CA PRO A 120 8.17 -13.38 1.79
C PRO A 120 7.21 -13.70 0.63
N VAL A 121 6.91 -15.00 0.44
CA VAL A 121 5.99 -15.55 -0.56
C VAL A 121 5.05 -16.55 0.09
N ILE A 122 3.95 -16.86 -0.59
CA ILE A 122 3.10 -18.00 -0.28
C ILE A 122 3.68 -19.20 -1.03
N ASP A 123 3.94 -20.31 -0.33
CA ASP A 123 4.62 -21.48 -0.89
C ASP A 123 3.71 -22.47 -1.63
N ARG A 124 2.40 -22.22 -1.63
CA ARG A 124 1.43 -22.88 -2.51
C ARG A 124 0.92 -21.92 -3.60
N PRO A 125 0.70 -22.40 -4.83
CA PRO A 125 0.01 -21.62 -5.85
C PRO A 125 -1.40 -21.23 -5.39
N LEU A 126 -1.77 -19.97 -5.64
CA LEU A 126 -3.12 -19.44 -5.45
C LEU A 126 -3.69 -18.98 -6.79
N THR A 127 -5.00 -19.13 -6.97
CA THR A 127 -5.68 -18.43 -8.07
C THR A 127 -5.84 -16.95 -7.77
N PHE A 128 -6.13 -16.15 -8.80
CA PHE A 128 -6.45 -14.75 -8.63
C PHE A 128 -7.63 -14.55 -7.67
N GLU A 129 -8.69 -15.33 -7.84
CA GLU A 129 -9.89 -15.30 -7.01
C GLU A 129 -9.60 -15.66 -5.55
N GLU A 130 -8.71 -16.63 -5.31
CA GLU A 130 -8.25 -16.98 -3.97
C GLU A 130 -7.52 -15.82 -3.29
N VAL A 131 -6.69 -15.08 -4.02
CA VAL A 131 -6.01 -13.87 -3.51
C VAL A 131 -7.01 -12.79 -3.14
N LEU A 132 -8.04 -12.54 -3.96
CA LEU A 132 -9.08 -11.55 -3.66
C LEU A 132 -9.98 -11.95 -2.47
N ALA A 133 -10.12 -13.25 -2.20
CA ALA A 133 -11.06 -13.78 -1.21
C ALA A 133 -10.56 -13.75 0.25
N TRP A 134 -9.35 -13.23 0.52
CA TRP A 134 -8.69 -13.13 1.84
C TRP A 134 -8.38 -14.47 2.53
N THR A 135 -9.40 -15.24 2.87
CA THR A 135 -9.31 -16.48 3.66
C THR A 135 -8.33 -17.51 3.06
N PRO A 136 -8.31 -17.76 1.73
CA PRO A 136 -7.37 -18.72 1.15
C PRO A 136 -5.90 -18.36 1.38
N VAL A 137 -5.57 -17.06 1.40
CA VAL A 137 -4.23 -16.54 1.70
C VAL A 137 -3.88 -16.75 3.18
N VAL A 138 -4.80 -16.41 4.08
CA VAL A 138 -4.64 -16.62 5.53
C VAL A 138 -4.38 -18.09 5.84
N ARG A 139 -5.18 -19.01 5.29
CA ARG A 139 -4.98 -20.46 5.47
C ARG A 139 -3.64 -20.94 4.92
N ALA A 140 -3.18 -20.39 3.80
CA ALA A 140 -1.86 -20.72 3.28
C ALA A 140 -0.74 -20.29 4.25
N LEU A 141 -0.85 -19.08 4.82
CA LEU A 141 0.12 -18.56 5.79
C LEU A 141 0.13 -19.35 7.11
N GLU A 142 -1.02 -19.87 7.56
CA GLU A 142 -1.10 -20.73 8.75
C GLU A 142 -0.29 -22.03 8.58
N GLU A 143 -0.38 -22.64 7.40
CA GLU A 143 0.24 -23.94 7.12
C GLU A 143 1.67 -23.86 6.59
N GLN A 144 2.12 -22.69 6.15
CA GLN A 144 3.48 -22.50 5.65
C GLN A 144 4.52 -22.43 6.79
N ALA A 145 5.64 -23.13 6.63
CA ALA A 145 6.82 -22.95 7.48
C ALA A 145 7.64 -21.73 7.03
N PRO A 146 8.28 -20.98 7.94
CA PRO A 146 9.21 -19.93 7.58
C PRO A 146 10.39 -20.46 6.73
N TYR A 147 10.83 -19.69 5.73
CA TYR A 147 11.99 -20.00 4.89
C TYR A 147 13.31 -19.98 5.68
N TRP A 148 13.33 -19.27 6.80
CA TRP A 148 14.45 -19.19 7.74
C TRP A 148 13.92 -19.01 9.16
N GLU A 149 14.77 -19.23 10.17
CA GLU A 149 14.40 -19.01 11.56
C GLU A 149 13.96 -17.55 11.78
N PRO A 150 12.71 -17.28 12.20
CA PRO A 150 12.21 -15.91 12.32
C PRO A 150 13.10 -15.02 13.19
N GLY A 151 13.34 -13.81 12.71
CA GLY A 151 14.25 -12.87 13.36
C GLY A 151 15.72 -13.01 12.97
N THR A 152 16.17 -14.11 12.37
CA THR A 152 17.62 -14.28 12.05
C THR A 152 18.05 -13.64 10.73
N ALA A 153 17.11 -13.46 9.79
CA ALA A 153 17.34 -12.81 8.50
C ALA A 153 16.13 -11.95 8.09
N HIS A 154 16.27 -11.22 6.98
CA HIS A 154 15.20 -10.42 6.38
C HIS A 154 15.12 -10.65 4.86
N GLU A 155 13.91 -10.63 4.33
CA GLU A 155 13.61 -10.56 2.90
C GLU A 155 12.24 -9.88 2.75
N TYR A 156 12.06 -9.11 1.70
CA TYR A 156 10.88 -8.27 1.49
C TYR A 156 9.59 -9.08 1.29
N HIS A 157 8.72 -9.05 2.29
CA HIS A 157 7.32 -9.51 2.23
C HIS A 157 6.46 -8.56 1.39
N GLY A 158 6.68 -8.57 0.08
CA GLY A 158 6.06 -7.64 -0.86
C GLY A 158 4.53 -7.60 -0.77
N HIS A 159 3.89 -8.75 -0.53
CA HIS A 159 2.44 -8.86 -0.34
C HIS A 159 2.06 -9.37 1.04
N THR A 160 2.71 -10.45 1.50
CA THR A 160 2.32 -11.19 2.71
C THR A 160 2.35 -10.35 3.99
N MET A 161 3.17 -9.30 4.08
CA MET A 161 3.14 -8.35 5.21
C MET A 161 1.73 -7.78 5.43
N GLY A 162 1.02 -7.48 4.35
CA GLY A 162 -0.32 -6.90 4.39
C GLY A 162 -1.36 -7.86 4.95
N TRP A 163 -1.30 -9.15 4.61
CA TRP A 163 -2.18 -10.16 5.18
C TRP A 163 -1.80 -10.50 6.63
N LEU A 164 -0.52 -10.58 6.95
CA LEU A 164 -0.06 -10.89 8.31
C LEU A 164 -0.50 -9.81 9.31
N ILE A 165 -0.27 -8.53 9.00
CA ILE A 165 -0.74 -7.42 9.85
C ILE A 165 -2.25 -7.21 9.71
N GLY A 166 -2.79 -7.36 8.51
CA GLY A 166 -4.22 -7.18 8.29
C GLY A 166 -5.08 -8.22 9.00
N GLU A 167 -4.61 -9.46 9.14
CA GLU A 167 -5.32 -10.50 9.90
C GLU A 167 -5.32 -10.19 11.41
N LEU A 168 -4.23 -9.62 11.94
CA LEU A 168 -4.21 -9.09 13.30
C LEU A 168 -5.25 -7.97 13.48
N ILE A 169 -5.32 -7.01 12.54
CA ILE A 169 -6.35 -5.96 12.57
C ILE A 169 -7.75 -6.59 12.61
N ARG A 170 -8.03 -7.59 11.77
CA ARG A 170 -9.33 -8.27 11.75
C ARG A 170 -9.66 -8.94 13.06
N ARG A 171 -8.71 -9.66 13.65
CA ARG A 171 -8.91 -10.39 14.91
C ARG A 171 -9.07 -9.47 16.12
N ILE A 172 -8.40 -8.32 16.12
CA ILE A 172 -8.45 -7.35 17.23
C ILE A 172 -9.68 -6.44 17.14
N THR A 173 -10.13 -6.11 15.93
CA THR A 173 -11.15 -5.07 15.70
C THR A 173 -12.48 -5.60 15.18
N GLY A 174 -12.49 -6.79 14.58
CA GLY A 174 -13.63 -7.31 13.82
C GLY A 174 -13.83 -6.65 12.44
N LEU A 175 -13.00 -5.68 12.06
CA LEU A 175 -13.08 -4.95 10.80
C LEU A 175 -12.02 -5.44 9.81
N THR A 176 -12.29 -5.29 8.52
CA THR A 176 -11.26 -5.46 7.48
C THR A 176 -10.19 -4.36 7.61
N PRO A 177 -8.94 -4.57 7.16
CA PRO A 177 -7.90 -3.54 7.22
C PRO A 177 -8.29 -2.19 6.62
N GLY A 178 -8.98 -2.21 5.48
CA GLY A 178 -9.53 -1.02 4.83
C GLY A 178 -10.61 -0.34 5.68
N ALA A 179 -11.57 -1.12 6.19
CA ALA A 179 -12.62 -0.58 7.05
C ALA A 179 -12.08 0.02 8.36
N TYR A 180 -11.11 -0.64 8.99
CA TYR A 180 -10.44 -0.10 10.18
C TYR A 180 -9.68 1.19 9.85
N PHE A 181 -8.91 1.22 8.76
CA PHE A 181 -8.22 2.44 8.33
C PHE A 181 -9.19 3.60 8.08
N ARG A 182 -10.35 3.35 7.44
CA ARG A 182 -11.39 4.37 7.24
C ARG A 182 -11.90 4.90 8.58
N ALA A 183 -12.33 4.00 9.46
CA ALA A 183 -12.94 4.36 10.73
C ALA A 183 -11.98 5.04 11.71
N ALA A 184 -10.72 4.60 11.75
CA ALA A 184 -9.73 5.08 12.71
C ALA A 184 -8.96 6.33 12.24
N VAL A 185 -8.90 6.58 10.93
CA VAL A 185 -8.02 7.62 10.37
C VAL A 185 -8.65 8.37 9.20
N ALA A 186 -9.02 7.65 8.14
CA ALA A 186 -9.28 8.29 6.85
C ALA A 186 -10.54 9.15 6.86
N ASP A 187 -11.59 8.75 7.58
CA ASP A 187 -12.85 9.49 7.62
C ASP A 187 -12.72 10.80 8.42
N GLU A 188 -12.06 10.75 9.58
CA GLU A 188 -11.82 11.92 10.42
C GLU A 188 -10.98 12.98 9.69
N LEU A 189 -9.91 12.53 9.02
CA LEU A 189 -9.02 13.39 8.25
C LEU A 189 -9.50 13.67 6.83
N LYS A 190 -10.67 13.13 6.44
CA LYS A 190 -11.28 13.28 5.09
C LYS A 190 -10.31 12.93 3.96
N LEU A 191 -9.58 11.83 4.13
CA LEU A 191 -8.57 11.40 3.17
C LEU A 191 -9.21 10.77 1.93
N THR A 192 -8.74 11.19 0.76
CA THR A 192 -8.90 10.49 -0.52
C THR A 192 -7.88 9.34 -0.57
N THR A 193 -8.09 8.33 0.27
CA THR A 193 -7.18 7.18 0.42
C THR A 193 -7.96 5.95 0.87
N TRP A 194 -7.67 4.81 0.24
CA TRP A 194 -8.38 3.57 0.47
C TRP A 194 -7.44 2.36 0.38
N ILE A 195 -7.75 1.33 1.16
CA ILE A 195 -7.37 -0.06 0.91
C ILE A 195 -8.69 -0.76 0.61
N GLY A 196 -8.88 -1.22 -0.63
CA GLY A 196 -10.20 -1.60 -1.14
C GLY A 196 -11.01 -0.36 -1.51
N VAL A 197 -10.97 0.03 -2.79
CA VAL A 197 -11.63 1.24 -3.29
C VAL A 197 -13.15 1.03 -3.37
N PRO A 198 -13.97 1.97 -2.87
CA PRO A 198 -15.42 1.94 -3.07
C PRO A 198 -15.78 1.95 -4.56
N GLU A 199 -16.78 1.16 -4.96
CA GLU A 199 -17.18 1.02 -6.36
C GLU A 199 -17.46 2.36 -7.06
N ALA A 200 -18.07 3.30 -6.34
CA ALA A 200 -18.39 4.64 -6.85
C ALA A 200 -17.16 5.48 -7.21
N GLU A 201 -15.99 5.21 -6.61
CA GLU A 201 -14.75 5.97 -6.82
C GLU A 201 -13.92 5.41 -7.99
N LEU A 202 -14.14 4.14 -8.39
CA LEU A 202 -13.35 3.45 -9.41
C LEU A 202 -13.25 4.21 -10.75
N PRO A 203 -14.33 4.81 -11.31
CA PRO A 203 -14.24 5.56 -12.56
C PRO A 203 -13.39 6.83 -12.46
N GLY A 204 -13.22 7.37 -11.26
CA GLY A 204 -12.52 8.63 -10.99
C GLY A 204 -10.99 8.48 -10.87
N LEU A 205 -10.47 7.27 -10.70
CA LEU A 205 -9.06 7.02 -10.43
C LEU A 205 -8.16 7.27 -11.65
N ALA A 206 -6.95 7.78 -11.42
CA ALA A 206 -5.90 7.73 -12.42
C ALA A 206 -5.50 6.28 -12.72
N ARG A 207 -5.10 6.03 -13.96
CA ARG A 207 -4.60 4.73 -14.42
C ARG A 207 -3.08 4.75 -14.44
N LEU A 208 -2.48 3.66 -14.03
CA LEU A 208 -1.05 3.45 -14.24
C LEU A 208 -0.79 3.27 -15.73
N ALA A 209 0.27 3.92 -16.21
CA ALA A 209 0.82 3.72 -17.55
C ALA A 209 2.21 3.08 -17.44
N GLU A 210 2.60 2.32 -18.46
CA GLU A 210 3.94 1.76 -18.50
C GLU A 210 4.94 2.88 -18.82
N ALA A 211 5.96 3.02 -17.97
CA ALA A 211 7.05 3.93 -18.26
C ALA A 211 7.92 3.38 -19.41
N PRO A 212 8.51 4.24 -20.26
CA PRO A 212 9.48 3.81 -21.26
C PRO A 212 10.66 3.08 -20.60
N GLY A 213 10.99 1.88 -21.09
CA GLY A 213 12.12 1.10 -20.59
C GLY A 213 11.96 -0.38 -20.85
N THR A 214 13.00 -1.14 -20.54
CA THR A 214 12.96 -2.61 -20.54
C THR A 214 12.90 -3.12 -19.12
N TYR A 215 11.91 -3.95 -18.80
CA TYR A 215 11.93 -4.73 -17.57
C TYR A 215 13.09 -5.73 -17.64
N PRO A 216 13.81 -5.97 -16.53
CA PRO A 216 14.77 -7.06 -16.48
C PRO A 216 14.05 -8.38 -16.78
N ASP A 217 14.74 -9.30 -17.43
CA ASP A 217 14.24 -10.67 -17.56
C ASP A 217 14.18 -11.29 -16.16
N LEU A 218 12.97 -11.67 -15.73
CA LEU A 218 12.71 -12.19 -14.40
C LEU A 218 12.30 -13.65 -14.55
N PRO A 219 13.21 -14.62 -14.26
CA PRO A 219 12.84 -16.03 -14.24
C PRO A 219 11.64 -16.22 -13.31
N ALA A 220 10.59 -16.88 -13.81
CA ALA A 220 9.32 -17.01 -13.10
C ALA A 220 9.48 -17.72 -11.74
N ASP A 221 10.48 -18.59 -11.62
CA ASP A 221 10.85 -19.33 -10.42
C ASP A 221 11.75 -18.54 -9.45
N SER A 222 12.28 -17.38 -9.87
CA SER A 222 13.07 -16.52 -8.99
C SER A 222 12.22 -16.00 -7.82
N LEU A 223 12.83 -15.92 -6.63
CA LEU A 223 12.14 -15.42 -5.44
C LEU A 223 11.54 -14.03 -5.67
N PHE A 224 12.26 -13.16 -6.38
CA PHE A 224 11.77 -11.82 -6.72
C PHE A 224 10.50 -11.85 -7.59
N ALA A 225 10.47 -12.67 -8.65
CA ALA A 225 9.28 -12.81 -9.49
C ALA A 225 8.09 -13.36 -8.71
N ARG A 226 8.32 -14.35 -7.84
CA ARG A 226 7.29 -14.94 -6.97
C ARG A 226 6.74 -13.94 -5.96
N ILE A 227 7.60 -13.10 -5.36
CA ILE A 227 7.20 -11.98 -4.49
C ILE A 227 6.34 -10.99 -5.27
N LEU A 228 6.74 -10.63 -6.49
CA LEU A 228 6.05 -9.60 -7.26
C LEU A 228 4.66 -10.04 -7.73
N THR A 229 4.55 -11.28 -8.18
CA THR A 229 3.37 -11.84 -8.85
C THR A 229 2.49 -12.69 -7.93
N MET A 230 2.87 -12.89 -6.67
CA MET A 230 2.24 -13.90 -5.79
C MET A 230 2.21 -15.27 -6.47
N ASP A 231 3.38 -15.73 -6.93
CA ASP A 231 3.54 -17.01 -7.64
C ASP A 231 2.67 -17.12 -8.91
N GLY A 232 2.51 -16.01 -9.64
CA GLY A 232 1.74 -15.92 -10.89
C GLY A 232 0.25 -15.61 -10.74
N ALA A 233 -0.26 -15.44 -9.52
CA ALA A 233 -1.66 -15.06 -9.30
C ALA A 233 -1.98 -13.63 -9.79
N LEU A 234 -0.99 -12.74 -9.76
CA LEU A 234 -1.06 -11.35 -10.23
C LEU A 234 -0.21 -11.15 -11.49
N ALA A 235 -0.70 -10.33 -12.40
CA ALA A 235 0.05 -9.98 -13.61
C ALA A 235 1.11 -8.91 -13.32
N PHE A 236 2.26 -9.02 -14.00
CA PHE A 236 3.31 -8.00 -13.99
C PHE A 236 4.04 -7.94 -15.36
N PRO A 237 4.29 -6.74 -15.94
CA PRO A 237 3.72 -5.46 -15.54
C PRO A 237 2.21 -5.43 -15.82
N GLY A 238 1.78 -6.04 -16.93
CA GLY A 238 0.41 -6.46 -17.25
C GLY A 238 -0.69 -5.50 -16.77
N LEU A 239 -0.50 -4.18 -16.90
CA LEU A 239 -1.27 -3.21 -16.11
C LEU A 239 -2.78 -3.31 -16.38
N ASP A 240 -3.15 -3.52 -17.64
CA ASP A 240 -4.54 -3.65 -18.10
C ASP A 240 -5.04 -5.11 -18.20
N ASP A 241 -4.24 -6.10 -17.76
CA ASP A 241 -4.71 -7.47 -17.57
C ASP A 241 -5.83 -7.48 -16.50
N PRO A 242 -6.81 -8.40 -16.56
CA PRO A 242 -7.80 -8.57 -15.49
C PRO A 242 -7.19 -8.81 -14.09
N ARG A 243 -5.94 -9.28 -14.01
CA ARG A 243 -5.14 -9.49 -12.80
C ARG A 243 -4.05 -8.43 -12.62
N GLY A 244 -4.09 -7.39 -13.44
CA GLY A 244 -3.17 -6.26 -13.50
C GLY A 244 -3.51 -5.15 -12.52
N ARG A 245 -2.62 -4.16 -12.43
CA ARG A 245 -2.71 -3.08 -11.44
C ARG A 245 -3.79 -2.04 -11.73
N ASN A 246 -4.32 -1.98 -12.94
CA ASN A 246 -5.49 -1.16 -13.29
C ASN A 246 -6.82 -1.93 -13.22
N SER A 247 -6.81 -3.20 -12.80
CA SER A 247 -8.01 -4.03 -12.71
C SER A 247 -8.98 -3.49 -11.65
N PRO A 248 -10.25 -3.20 -12.00
CA PRO A 248 -11.26 -2.78 -11.03
C PRO A 248 -11.45 -3.80 -9.89
N ALA A 249 -11.35 -5.09 -10.19
CA ALA A 249 -11.46 -6.15 -9.19
C ALA A 249 -10.30 -6.12 -8.18
N LEU A 250 -9.07 -5.85 -8.67
CA LEU A 250 -7.90 -5.73 -7.81
C LEU A 250 -7.94 -4.45 -6.96
N LEU A 251 -8.38 -3.34 -7.55
CA LEU A 251 -8.50 -2.04 -6.86
C LEU A 251 -9.59 -2.04 -5.79
N ALA A 252 -10.68 -2.76 -6.03
CA ALA A 252 -11.75 -2.94 -5.04
C ALA A 252 -11.40 -3.92 -3.92
N ALA A 253 -10.46 -4.84 -4.15
CA ALA A 253 -10.02 -5.81 -3.15
C ALA A 253 -9.07 -5.21 -2.11
N GLU A 254 -9.11 -5.75 -0.90
CA GLU A 254 -8.18 -5.38 0.16
C GLU A 254 -6.90 -6.20 0.08
N ILE A 255 -5.89 -5.63 -0.59
CA ILE A 255 -4.51 -6.14 -0.64
C ILE A 255 -3.63 -5.17 0.14
N PRO A 256 -3.52 -5.29 1.47
CA PRO A 256 -3.11 -4.16 2.30
C PRO A 256 -1.66 -3.71 2.08
N ALA A 257 -0.80 -4.57 1.55
CA ALA A 257 0.60 -4.24 1.29
C ALA A 257 0.86 -3.56 -0.07
N THR A 258 -0.06 -3.65 -1.03
CA THR A 258 0.19 -3.10 -2.39
C THR A 258 -1.04 -2.55 -3.13
N GLY A 259 -2.26 -2.75 -2.62
CA GLY A 259 -3.52 -2.41 -3.28
C GLY A 259 -4.11 -1.07 -2.84
N ALA A 260 -3.37 -0.24 -2.12
CA ALA A 260 -3.89 1.07 -1.73
C ALA A 260 -3.95 2.03 -2.92
N VAL A 261 -4.97 2.87 -2.92
CA VAL A 261 -5.16 3.97 -3.85
C VAL A 261 -5.24 5.25 -3.04
N SER A 262 -4.51 6.28 -3.46
CA SER A 262 -4.41 7.52 -2.70
C SER A 262 -4.14 8.72 -3.61
N SER A 263 -4.65 9.89 -3.22
CA SER A 263 -4.15 11.17 -3.75
C SER A 263 -2.88 11.57 -2.99
N ALA A 264 -2.04 12.42 -3.61
CA ALA A 264 -0.84 12.94 -2.94
C ALA A 264 -1.18 13.64 -1.61
N ARG A 265 -2.30 14.37 -1.56
CA ARG A 265 -2.82 14.99 -0.34
C ARG A 265 -3.19 13.97 0.72
N GLY A 266 -3.94 12.93 0.35
CA GLY A 266 -4.38 11.91 1.28
C GLY A 266 -3.20 11.23 1.98
N LEU A 267 -2.19 10.83 1.20
CA LEU A 267 -1.00 10.18 1.73
C LEU A 267 -0.13 11.13 2.56
N ALA A 268 0.07 12.38 2.11
CA ALA A 268 0.87 13.35 2.84
C ALA A 268 0.20 13.76 4.17
N THR A 269 -1.12 13.97 4.18
CA THR A 269 -1.88 14.30 5.39
C THR A 269 -1.82 13.15 6.40
N LEU A 270 -1.92 11.88 5.96
CA LEU A 270 -1.75 10.71 6.83
C LEU A 270 -0.41 10.75 7.57
N TYR A 271 0.69 10.96 6.84
CA TYR A 271 2.01 10.99 7.46
C TYR A 271 2.24 12.22 8.33
N ALA A 272 1.74 13.39 7.92
CA ALA A 272 1.81 14.59 8.74
C ALA A 272 1.07 14.38 10.07
N ALA A 273 -0.15 13.82 10.03
CA ALA A 273 -0.93 13.52 11.24
C ALA A 273 -0.20 12.55 12.17
N ALA A 274 0.45 11.51 11.62
CA ALA A 274 1.21 10.55 12.41
C ALA A 274 2.53 11.10 12.98
N ALA A 275 3.19 12.04 12.29
CA ALA A 275 4.52 12.53 12.68
C ALA A 275 4.48 13.79 13.55
N THR A 276 3.61 14.75 13.21
CA THR A 276 3.59 16.08 13.80
C THR A 276 2.20 16.54 14.23
N GLY A 277 1.16 15.77 13.91
CA GLY A 277 -0.20 16.29 13.85
C GLY A 277 -0.44 17.13 12.60
N VAL A 278 -1.68 17.58 12.39
CA VAL A 278 -2.09 18.45 11.27
C VAL A 278 -2.95 19.60 11.77
N ASP A 279 -2.73 20.79 11.22
CA ASP A 279 -3.48 22.01 11.55
C ASP A 279 -3.56 22.33 13.07
N GLY A 280 -2.53 21.94 13.82
CA GLY A 280 -2.40 22.20 15.26
C GLY A 280 -3.09 21.21 16.20
N ALA A 281 -3.58 20.08 15.67
CA ALA A 281 -4.03 18.92 16.44
C ALA A 281 -2.85 18.00 16.82
#